data_AF-A0A453GPP2-F1
#
_entry.id   AF-A0A453GPP2-F1
#
_cell.length_a   1.000
_cell.length_b   1.000
_cell.length_c   1.000
_cell.angle_alpha   90.00
_cell.angle_beta   90.00
_cell.angle_gamma   90.00
#
_symmetry.space_group_name_H-M   'P 1'
#
loop_
_entity.id
_entity.type
_entity.pdbx_description
1 polymer ?
#
loop_
_entity_poly.entity_id
_entity_poly.type
_entity_poly.pdbx_seq_one_letter_code
_entity_poly.pdbx_strand_id
1 'polypeptide(L)'
;MALVGQFLSLFLAAVLAWFASASASASAPRFMSDTVFQASTGSTGRSLLQIDCPVDFEYQNYTIIISRCKGPHYPPTECCDAFRDFACPFAVYINNKGTNCADTMISGINFFRKYP
;
A
#
# COMPACT_ATOMS: atom_id res chain seq x y z
N MET A 1 -4.06 3.92 -62.05
CA MET A 1 -3.90 4.98 -61.04
C MET A 1 -5.06 5.04 -60.05
N ALA A 2 -6.32 4.99 -60.48
CA ALA A 2 -7.48 5.05 -59.58
C ALA A 2 -7.59 3.88 -58.58
N LEU A 3 -7.27 2.65 -59.03
CA LEU A 3 -7.40 1.45 -58.20
C LEU A 3 -6.41 1.44 -57.01
N VAL A 4 -5.18 1.92 -57.22
CA VAL A 4 -4.14 2.01 -56.18
C VAL A 4 -4.47 3.06 -55.13
N GLY A 5 -5.06 4.19 -55.53
CA GLY A 5 -5.54 5.22 -54.60
C GLY A 5 -6.71 4.75 -53.73
N GLN A 6 -7.60 3.92 -54.28
CA GLN A 6 -8.71 3.34 -53.53
C GLN A 6 -8.23 2.34 -52.48
N PHE A 7 -7.25 1.49 -52.81
CA PHE A 7 -6.64 0.58 -51.84
C PHE A 7 -5.89 1.34 -50.73
N LEU A 8 -5.10 2.36 -51.07
CA LEU A 8 -4.37 3.17 -50.08
C LEU A 8 -5.32 3.91 -49.12
N SER A 9 -6.44 4.41 -49.62
CA SER A 9 -7.48 5.06 -48.82
C SER A 9 -8.15 4.08 -47.85
N LEU A 10 -8.47 2.86 -48.29
CA LEU A 10 -9.04 1.82 -47.43
C LEU A 10 -8.06 1.37 -46.33
N PHE A 11 -6.77 1.26 -46.65
CA PHE A 11 -5.74 0.94 -45.66
C PHE A 11 -5.58 2.03 -44.59
N LEU A 12 -5.56 3.31 -44.99
CA LEU A 12 -5.48 4.42 -44.02
C LEU A 12 -6.72 4.50 -43.11
N ALA A 13 -7.91 4.26 -43.66
CA ALA A 13 -9.14 4.23 -42.87
C ALA A 13 -9.15 3.08 -41.84
N ALA A 14 -8.63 1.90 -42.20
CA ALA A 14 -8.52 0.76 -41.29
C ALA A 14 -7.54 1.03 -40.14
N VAL A 15 -6.41 1.70 -40.41
CA VAL A 15 -5.43 2.07 -39.37
C VAL A 15 -6.02 3.09 -38.39
N LEU A 16 -6.73 4.11 -38.88
CA LEU A 16 -7.39 5.11 -38.01
C LEU A 16 -8.49 4.50 -37.13
N ALA A 17 -9.24 3.52 -37.65
CA ALA A 17 -10.27 2.81 -36.87
C ALA A 17 -9.67 1.94 -35.75
N TRP A 18 -8.48 1.37 -35.95
CA TRP A 18 -7.79 0.55 -34.94
C TRP A 18 -7.25 1.40 -33.78
N PHE A 19 -6.75 2.60 -34.07
CA PHE A 19 -6.29 3.54 -33.03
C PHE A 19 -7.43 4.13 -32.20
N ALA A 20 -8.66 4.18 -32.72
CA ALA A 20 -9.84 4.66 -32.00
C ALA A 20 -10.37 3.68 -30.93
N SER A 21 -9.94 2.42 -30.94
CA SER A 21 -10.33 1.41 -29.93
C SER A 21 -9.49 1.40 -28.65
N ALA A 22 -8.50 2.30 -28.52
CA ALA A 22 -7.59 2.34 -27.38
C ALA A 22 -7.56 3.72 -26.67
N SER A 23 -8.72 4.24 -26.27
CA SER A 23 -8.87 5.28 -25.24
C SER A 23 -10.38 5.49 -25.01
N ALA A 24 -10.98 5.38 -23.82
CA ALA A 24 -10.47 5.45 -22.48
C ALA A 24 -11.32 4.55 -21.55
N SER A 25 -10.70 3.57 -20.91
CA SER A 25 -11.18 3.18 -19.58
C SER A 25 -10.80 4.32 -18.65
N ALA A 26 -11.74 5.20 -18.32
CA ALA A 26 -11.61 6.06 -17.15
C ALA A 26 -11.64 5.17 -15.91
N SER A 27 -10.52 4.49 -15.63
CA SER A 27 -10.26 4.01 -14.29
C SER A 27 -10.04 5.25 -13.44
N ALA A 28 -11.11 5.68 -12.76
CA ALA A 28 -10.99 6.55 -11.60
C ALA A 28 -9.82 6.04 -10.74
N PRO A 29 -9.05 6.92 -10.07
CA PRO A 29 -8.13 6.45 -9.07
C PRO A 29 -8.97 5.60 -8.11
N ARG A 30 -8.70 4.30 -8.02
CA ARG A 30 -9.07 3.57 -6.82
C ARG A 30 -8.16 4.17 -5.77
N PHE A 31 -8.66 5.23 -5.13
CA PHE A 31 -8.25 5.60 -3.80
C PHE A 31 -8.52 4.34 -2.97
N MET A 32 -7.53 3.45 -2.92
CA MET A 32 -7.47 2.42 -1.91
C MET A 32 -7.40 3.24 -0.63
N SER A 33 -8.55 3.40 0.02
CA SER A 33 -8.58 4.05 1.31
C SER A 33 -7.52 3.39 2.18
N ASP A 34 -6.68 4.22 2.79
CA ASP A 34 -5.87 3.89 3.96
C ASP A 34 -6.76 3.48 5.13
N THR A 35 -7.54 2.40 4.96
CA THR A 35 -8.40 1.84 5.99
C THR A 35 -7.95 0.46 6.42
N VAL A 36 -6.84 -0.05 5.88
CA VAL A 36 -6.14 -1.19 6.50
C VAL A 36 -5.48 -0.77 7.82
N PHE A 37 -5.17 0.52 7.99
CA PHE A 37 -4.78 1.15 9.27
C PHE A 37 -5.79 2.20 9.73
N GLN A 38 -7.09 2.00 9.45
CA GLN A 38 -8.10 2.74 10.20
C GLN A 38 -8.13 2.15 11.61
N ALA A 39 -7.38 2.78 12.52
CA ALA A 39 -7.70 2.74 13.94
C ALA A 39 -9.21 2.94 14.04
N SER A 40 -9.90 1.88 14.48
CA SER A 40 -11.34 1.68 14.29
C SER A 40 -12.15 2.84 14.85
N THR A 41 -12.39 3.88 14.04
CA THR A 41 -13.23 5.02 14.39
C THR A 41 -14.57 4.81 13.71
N GLY A 42 -15.27 3.76 14.15
CA GLY A 42 -16.55 3.38 13.54
C GLY A 42 -17.00 1.97 13.85
N SER A 43 -17.06 1.58 15.12
CA SER A 43 -17.89 0.45 15.52
C SER A 43 -18.63 0.78 16.82
N THR A 44 -19.87 1.22 16.67
CA THR A 44 -20.85 1.16 17.76
C THR A 44 -21.15 -0.30 18.02
N GLY A 45 -20.38 -0.93 18.92
CA GLY A 45 -20.62 -2.31 19.32
C GLY A 45 -19.41 -2.97 19.95
N ARG A 46 -19.20 -2.71 21.26
CA ARG A 46 -18.16 -3.29 22.14
C ARG A 46 -16.73 -2.89 21.76
N SER A 47 -16.25 -1.78 22.36
CA SER A 47 -14.80 -1.58 22.54
C SER A 47 -14.26 -2.81 23.26
N LEU A 48 -13.44 -3.61 22.58
CA LEU A 48 -12.66 -4.62 23.30
C LEU A 48 -11.75 -3.84 24.26
N LEU A 49 -11.76 -4.23 25.52
CA LEU A 49 -10.81 -3.74 26.53
C LEU A 49 -9.46 -4.39 26.15
N GLN A 50 -8.72 -3.75 25.25
CA GLN A 50 -7.38 -4.20 24.89
C GLN A 50 -6.47 -4.00 26.09
N ILE A 51 -5.71 -5.04 26.40
CA ILE A 51 -4.71 -5.03 27.47
C ILE A 51 -3.40 -4.51 26.88
N ASP A 52 -2.57 -3.87 27.71
CA ASP A 52 -1.27 -3.39 27.28
C ASP A 52 -0.36 -4.50 26.74
N CYS A 53 0.45 -4.14 25.75
CA CYS A 53 1.39 -5.03 25.12
C CYS A 53 2.53 -5.40 26.09
N PRO A 54 2.84 -6.70 26.29
CA PRO A 54 3.96 -7.12 27.12
C PRO A 54 5.33 -6.90 26.46
N VAL A 55 5.36 -6.52 25.18
CA VAL A 55 6.59 -6.22 24.44
C VAL A 55 6.79 -4.72 24.43
N ASP A 56 7.97 -4.30 24.87
CA ASP A 56 8.36 -2.90 24.83
C ASP A 56 8.90 -2.55 23.44
N PHE A 57 8.01 -2.05 22.58
CA PHE A 57 8.37 -1.61 21.24
C PHE A 57 9.16 -0.29 21.24
N GLU A 58 9.20 0.48 22.32
CA GLU A 58 9.91 1.77 22.34
C GLU A 58 11.42 1.60 22.16
N TYR A 59 11.99 0.51 22.71
CA TYR A 59 13.44 0.24 22.72
C TYR A 59 13.90 -0.79 21.68
N GLN A 60 13.05 -1.16 20.71
CA GLN A 60 13.42 -2.12 19.68
C GLN A 60 14.38 -1.52 18.65
N ASN A 61 15.16 -2.38 17.99
CA ASN A 61 16.09 -1.94 16.97
C ASN A 61 15.38 -1.73 15.61
N TYR A 62 15.00 -0.49 15.34
CA TYR A 62 14.32 -0.08 14.10
C TYR A 62 15.24 0.11 12.89
N THR A 63 16.54 -0.19 13.01
CA THR A 63 17.53 0.08 11.95
C THR A 63 17.14 -0.56 10.63
N ILE A 64 16.59 -1.78 10.64
CA ILE A 64 16.18 -2.47 9.40
C ILE A 64 15.10 -1.71 8.64
N ILE A 65 14.12 -1.12 9.33
CA ILE A 65 13.05 -0.33 8.72
C ILE A 65 13.62 1.01 8.24
N ILE A 66 14.33 1.74 9.10
CA ILE A 66 14.81 3.11 8.83
C ILE A 66 15.88 3.12 7.71
N SER A 67 16.71 2.08 7.63
CA SER A 67 17.80 1.97 6.66
C SER A 67 17.34 1.57 5.26
N ARG A 68 16.29 0.76 5.14
CA ARG A 68 15.78 0.22 3.87
C ARG A 68 14.55 0.97 3.36
N CYS A 69 13.59 1.30 4.23
CA CYS A 69 12.40 2.05 3.84
C CYS A 69 12.66 3.57 3.98
N LYS A 70 13.12 4.21 2.89
CA LYS A 70 13.51 5.63 2.85
C LYS A 70 12.61 6.44 1.93
N GLY A 71 12.24 7.65 2.38
CA GLY A 71 11.58 8.65 1.54
C GLY A 71 12.57 9.44 0.68
N PRO A 72 12.09 10.30 -0.23
CA PRO A 72 10.67 10.70 -0.41
C PRO A 72 9.83 9.67 -1.17
N HIS A 73 10.47 8.77 -1.93
CA HIS A 73 9.80 7.68 -2.62
C HIS A 73 10.03 6.41 -1.83
N TYR A 74 8.97 5.87 -1.21
CA TYR A 74 9.03 4.64 -0.43
C TYR A 74 8.85 3.43 -1.35
N PRO A 75 9.93 2.71 -1.71
CA PRO A 75 9.83 1.53 -2.58
C PRO A 75 9.00 0.43 -1.90
N PRO A 76 7.83 0.05 -2.43
CA PRO A 76 6.89 -0.83 -1.73
C PRO A 76 7.52 -2.18 -1.34
N THR A 77 8.22 -2.83 -2.28
CA THR A 77 8.84 -4.14 -2.04
C THR A 77 9.87 -4.08 -0.92
N GLU A 78 10.79 -3.10 -0.95
CA GLU A 78 11.83 -2.99 0.06
C GLU A 78 11.26 -2.60 1.43
N CYS A 79 10.25 -1.71 1.46
CA CYS A 79 9.57 -1.32 2.69
C CYS A 79 8.79 -2.49 3.31
N CYS A 80 8.05 -3.24 2.50
CA CYS A 80 7.32 -4.43 2.96
C CYS A 80 8.28 -5.53 3.45
N ASP A 81 9.38 -5.77 2.74
CA ASP A 81 10.39 -6.73 3.17
C ASP A 81 11.04 -6.31 4.49
N ALA A 82 11.44 -5.05 4.62
CA ALA A 82 12.04 -4.54 5.85
C ALA A 82 11.06 -4.59 7.04
N PHE A 83 9.79 -4.25 6.81
CA PHE A 83 8.75 -4.38 7.82
C PHE A 83 8.51 -5.84 8.21
N ARG A 84 8.41 -6.75 7.24
CA ARG A 84 8.28 -8.19 7.50
C ARG A 84 9.44 -8.71 8.33
N ASP A 85 10.66 -8.40 7.93
CA ASP A 85 11.88 -8.86 8.60
C ASP A 85 11.94 -8.35 10.07
N PHE A 86 11.43 -7.13 10.34
CA PHE A 86 11.29 -6.58 11.69
C PHE A 86 10.15 -7.21 12.50
N ALA A 87 8.96 -7.36 11.89
CA ALA A 87 7.72 -7.68 12.59
C ALA A 87 7.52 -9.19 12.81
N CYS A 88 8.04 -10.03 11.93
CA CYS A 88 7.88 -11.49 12.01
C CYS A 88 8.33 -12.11 13.34
N PRO A 89 9.44 -11.70 13.97
CA PRO A 89 9.82 -12.18 15.31
C PRO A 89 8.75 -11.91 16.39
N PHE A 90 7.91 -10.90 16.21
CA PHE A 90 6.86 -10.50 17.16
C PHE A 90 5.46 -10.94 16.74
N ALA A 91 5.34 -11.79 15.71
CA ALA A 91 4.06 -12.20 15.12
C ALA A 91 3.03 -12.71 16.16
N VAL A 92 3.47 -13.42 17.21
CA VAL A 92 2.58 -13.93 18.27
C VAL A 92 1.92 -12.78 19.05
N TYR A 93 2.64 -11.68 19.26
CA TYR A 93 2.14 -10.53 20.01
C TYR A 93 1.28 -9.61 19.14
N ILE A 94 1.76 -9.27 17.94
CA ILE A 94 1.08 -8.29 17.07
C ILE A 94 -0.18 -8.87 16.41
N ASN A 95 -0.32 -10.19 16.32
CA ASN A 95 -1.54 -10.83 15.83
C ASN A 95 -2.59 -11.06 16.93
N ASN A 96 -2.29 -10.74 18.20
CA ASN A 96 -3.23 -10.87 19.30
C ASN A 96 -4.19 -9.67 19.34
N LYS A 97 -5.44 -9.88 18.93
CA LYS A 97 -6.49 -8.83 18.94
C LYS A 97 -6.94 -8.38 20.34
N GLY A 98 -6.50 -9.09 21.38
CA GLY A 98 -6.78 -8.75 22.78
C GLY A 98 -5.79 -7.74 23.38
N THR A 99 -4.73 -7.36 22.67
CA THR A 99 -3.75 -6.37 23.11
C THR A 99 -3.60 -5.21 22.13
N ASN A 100 -2.99 -4.12 22.57
CA ASN A 100 -2.63 -2.97 21.72
C ASN A 100 -1.26 -3.15 21.02
N CYS A 101 -0.69 -4.36 20.99
CA CYS A 101 0.68 -4.60 20.50
C CYS A 101 0.91 -4.13 19.06
N ALA A 102 -0.07 -4.31 18.17
CA ALA A 102 0.04 -3.84 16.79
C ALA A 102 0.12 -2.30 16.74
N ASP A 103 -0.76 -1.61 17.46
CA ASP A 103 -0.79 -0.15 17.52
C ASP A 103 0.48 0.42 18.16
N THR A 104 0.98 -0.18 19.23
CA THR A 104 2.25 0.21 19.88
C THR A 104 3.44 0.03 18.94
N MET A 105 3.51 -1.09 18.21
CA MET A 105 4.59 -1.33 17.25
C MET A 105 4.60 -0.28 16.13
N ILE A 106 3.44 -0.01 15.53
CA ILE A 106 3.32 0.99 14.44
C ILE A 106 3.63 2.40 14.96
N SER A 107 3.18 2.74 16.18
CA SER A 107 3.52 4.01 16.82
C SER A 107 5.02 4.17 17.03
N GLY A 108 5.70 3.09 17.47
CA GLY A 108 7.16 3.06 17.58
C GLY A 108 7.85 3.31 16.24
N ILE A 109 7.44 2.63 15.17
CA ILE A 109 7.98 2.82 13.82
C ILE A 109 7.82 4.29 13.36
N ASN A 110 6.64 4.87 13.58
CA ASN A 110 6.29 6.23 13.18
C ASN A 110 6.97 7.31 14.03
N PHE A 111 7.39 6.98 15.26
CA PHE A 111 8.14 7.89 16.10
C PHE A 111 9.53 8.18 15.53
N PHE A 112 10.26 7.13 15.11
CA PHE A 112 11.62 7.28 14.58
C PHE A 112 11.64 7.92 13.19
N ARG A 113 10.56 7.79 12.44
CA ARG A 113 10.43 8.26 11.07
C ARG A 113 8.99 8.66 10.83
N LYS A 114 8.79 9.86 10.27
CA LYS A 114 7.50 10.34 9.78
C LYS A 114 7.10 9.58 8.51
N TYR A 115 6.86 8.28 8.62
CA TYR A 115 6.27 7.50 7.54
C TYR A 115 4.83 8.00 7.29
N PRO A 116 4.42 8.10 6.02
CA PRO A 116 3.06 8.50 5.67
C PRO A 116 2.02 7.47 6.13
#